data_AF-A0A7Y0XBE7-F1
#
_entry.id   AF-A0A7Y0XBE7-F1
#
_cell.length_a   1.000
_cell.length_b   1.000
_cell.length_c   1.000
_cell.angle_alpha   90.00
_cell.angle_beta   90.00
_cell.angle_gamma   90.00
#
_symmetry.space_group_name_H-M   'P 1'
#
loop_
_entity.id
_entity.type
_entity.pdbx_description
1 polymer ?
#
loop_
_entity_poly.entity_id
_entity_poly.type
_entity_poly.pdbx_seq_one_letter_code
_entity_poly.pdbx_strand_id
1 'polypeptide(L)'
;GHERGFRSGTLPTHQIVGMGEAFRIAKEDMQKDYDHALALRNRLFDGVKDLEAVTVNGDFEQRVPHNLNISFAFVEGESLLMSLK
;
A
#
# COMPACT_ATOMS: atom_id res chain seq x y z
N GLY A 1 -16.39 -32.11 2.30
CA GLY A 1 -15.47 -30.97 2.52
C GLY A 1 -16.25 -29.74 2.94
N HIS A 2 -15.71 -28.78 3.69
CA HIS A 2 -16.42 -27.50 3.98
C HIS A 2 -16.17 -26.43 2.95
N GLU A 3 -16.75 -25.22 3.15
CA GLU A 3 -17.35 -24.19 2.27
C GLU A 3 -18.18 -24.82 1.15
N ARG A 4 -19.01 -25.82 1.47
CA ARG A 4 -19.63 -26.85 0.57
C ARG A 4 -18.67 -27.96 0.09
N GLY A 5 -17.39 -27.81 0.40
CA GLY A 5 -16.25 -28.34 -0.36
C GLY A 5 -15.17 -27.26 -0.54
N PHE A 6 -15.49 -25.97 -0.40
CA PHE A 6 -14.57 -24.87 -0.64
C PHE A 6 -13.55 -24.48 0.50
N ARG A 7 -13.72 -24.82 1.79
CA ARG A 7 -12.75 -24.70 2.92
C ARG A 7 -13.06 -25.57 4.14
N SER A 8 -12.93 -26.88 3.94
CA SER A 8 -12.89 -27.90 5.02
C SER A 8 -11.88 -27.57 6.12
N GLY A 9 -12.16 -27.98 7.37
CA GLY A 9 -11.17 -28.02 8.44
C GLY A 9 -11.52 -27.21 9.68
N THR A 10 -10.79 -27.47 10.77
CA THR A 10 -10.89 -26.73 12.03
C THR A 10 -10.47 -25.29 11.78
N LEU A 11 -11.34 -24.35 12.14
CA LEU A 11 -11.06 -22.94 11.96
C LEU A 11 -10.00 -22.45 12.95
N PRO A 12 -9.08 -21.56 12.53
CA PRO A 12 -8.14 -20.93 13.44
C PRO A 12 -8.86 -19.84 14.24
N THR A 13 -9.61 -20.22 15.27
CA THR A 13 -10.54 -19.32 15.99
C THR A 13 -9.87 -18.04 16.48
N HIS A 14 -8.64 -18.12 17.00
CA HIS A 14 -7.87 -16.96 17.44
C HIS A 14 -7.52 -16.00 16.30
N GLN A 15 -7.21 -16.51 15.09
CA GLN A 15 -6.95 -15.66 13.93
C GLN A 15 -8.22 -15.01 13.39
N ILE A 16 -9.36 -15.71 13.43
CA ILE A 16 -10.65 -15.14 13.01
C ILE A 16 -11.05 -14.00 13.94
N VAL A 17 -10.89 -14.18 15.26
CA VAL A 17 -11.12 -13.12 16.24
C VAL A 17 -10.15 -11.96 16.01
N GLY A 18 -8.85 -12.24 15.84
CA GLY A 18 -7.86 -11.21 15.56
C GLY A 18 -8.15 -10.41 14.28
N MET A 19 -8.61 -11.08 13.22
CA MET A 19 -9.02 -10.42 11.98
C MET A 19 -10.25 -9.53 12.18
N GLY A 20 -11.25 -10.00 12.94
CA GLY A 20 -12.42 -9.20 13.29
C GLY A 20 -12.04 -7.94 14.06
N GLU A 21 -11.13 -8.05 15.02
CA GLU A 21 -10.62 -6.92 15.79
C GLU A 21 -9.80 -5.96 14.93
N ALA A 22 -8.93 -6.48 14.05
CA ALA A 22 -8.20 -5.66 13.11
C ALA A 22 -9.13 -4.86 12.19
N PHE A 23 -10.25 -5.44 11.73
CA PHE A 23 -11.25 -4.72 10.94
C PHE A 23 -12.01 -3.66 11.75
N ARG A 24 -12.29 -3.91 13.03
CA ARG A 24 -12.89 -2.90 13.92
C ARG A 24 -11.97 -1.69 14.06
N ILE A 25 -10.69 -1.93 14.38
CA ILE A 25 -9.67 -0.87 14.50
C ILE A 25 -9.49 -0.14 13.17
N ALA A 26 -9.32 -0.89 12.07
CA ALA A 26 -9.15 -0.30 10.74
C ALA A 26 -10.33 0.59 10.34
N LYS A 27 -11.55 0.28 10.77
CA LYS A 27 -12.72 1.13 10.54
C LYS A 27 -12.67 2.42 11.37
N GLU A 28 -12.24 2.35 12.62
CA GLU A 28 -12.13 3.49 13.52
C GLU A 28 -11.02 4.46 13.09
N ASP A 29 -9.88 3.93 12.65
CA ASP A 29 -8.71 4.70 12.26
C ASP A 29 -8.64 5.02 10.75
N MET A 30 -9.58 4.50 9.93
CA MET A 30 -9.50 4.52 8.46
C MET A 30 -9.14 5.88 7.88
N GLN A 31 -9.85 6.93 8.30
CA GLN A 31 -9.65 8.28 7.76
C GLN A 31 -8.30 8.87 8.19
N LYS A 32 -7.92 8.66 9.46
CA LYS A 32 -6.64 9.13 10.00
C LYS A 32 -5.47 8.46 9.27
N ASP A 33 -5.55 7.15 9.07
CA ASP A 33 -4.52 6.40 8.34
C ASP A 33 -4.47 6.79 6.86
N TYR A 34 -5.64 7.06 6.26
CA TYR A 34 -5.74 7.59 4.91
C TYR A 34 -5.01 8.92 4.79
N ASP A 35 -5.33 9.90 5.64
CA ASP A 35 -4.75 11.25 5.60
C ASP A 35 -3.24 11.22 5.85
N HIS A 36 -2.80 10.40 6.80
CA HIS A 36 -1.39 10.20 7.09
C HIS A 36 -0.63 9.58 5.90
N ALA A 37 -1.16 8.51 5.31
CA ALA A 37 -0.55 7.87 4.15
C ALA A 37 -0.49 8.82 2.95
N LEU A 38 -1.56 9.59 2.72
CA LEU A 38 -1.64 10.59 1.67
C LEU A 38 -0.58 11.68 1.84
N ALA A 39 -0.42 12.19 3.07
CA ALA A 39 0.60 13.18 3.38
C ALA A 39 2.02 12.65 3.11
N LEU A 40 2.32 11.40 3.50
CA LEU A 40 3.61 10.77 3.23
C LEU A 40 3.85 10.55 1.73
N ARG A 41 2.84 10.08 1.00
CA ARG A 41 2.90 9.90 -0.46
C ARG A 41 3.20 11.22 -1.16
N ASN A 42 2.48 12.28 -0.82
CA ASN A 42 2.68 13.60 -1.40
C ASN A 42 4.06 14.15 -1.05
N ARG A 43 4.51 14.01 0.20
CA ARG A 43 5.85 14.42 0.62
C ARG A 43 6.94 13.72 -0.19
N LEU A 44 6.81 12.41 -0.42
CA LEU A 44 7.76 11.66 -1.23
C LEU A 44 7.73 12.13 -2.69
N PHE A 45 6.54 12.28 -3.26
CA PHE A 45 6.38 12.73 -4.64
C PHE A 45 6.92 14.16 -4.85
N ASP A 46 6.63 15.09 -3.94
CA ASP A 46 7.14 16.45 -3.98
C ASP A 46 8.67 16.51 -3.93
N GLY A 47 9.33 15.54 -3.28
CA GLY A 47 10.78 15.44 -3.24
C GLY A 47 11.43 14.96 -4.55
N VAL A 48 10.66 14.35 -5.47
CA VAL A 48 11.21 13.71 -6.68
C VAL A 48 10.56 14.16 -7.98
N LYS A 49 9.40 14.82 -7.94
CA LYS A 49 8.60 15.18 -9.13
C LYS A 49 9.31 16.11 -10.11
N ASP A 50 10.25 16.92 -9.60
CA ASP A 50 10.99 17.91 -10.40
C ASP A 50 12.28 17.33 -11.02
N LEU A 51 12.58 16.05 -10.76
CA LEU A 51 13.69 15.36 -11.40
C LEU A 51 13.37 15.12 -12.88
N GLU A 52 14.41 15.13 -13.72
CA GLU A 52 14.26 14.90 -15.14
C GLU A 52 13.71 13.50 -15.42
N ALA A 53 12.73 13.43 -16.33
CA ALA A 53 12.15 12.20 -16.85
C ALA A 53 11.58 11.24 -15.78
N VAL A 54 10.92 11.83 -14.76
CA VAL A 54 10.08 11.10 -13.80
C VAL A 54 8.65 10.99 -14.31
N THR A 55 8.09 9.78 -14.25
CA THR A 55 6.71 9.51 -14.66
C THR A 55 5.98 8.73 -13.58
N VAL A 56 4.76 9.15 -13.23
CA VAL A 56 3.88 8.36 -12.36
C VAL A 56 3.21 7.26 -13.18
N ASN A 57 3.27 6.03 -12.67
CA ASN A 57 2.60 4.89 -13.28
C ASN A 57 1.16 4.79 -12.75
N GLY A 58 0.17 4.87 -13.65
CA GLY A 58 -1.25 4.87 -13.34
C GLY A 58 -1.82 6.26 -13.02
N ASP A 59 -3.07 6.30 -12.56
CA ASP A 59 -3.75 7.55 -12.22
C ASP A 59 -3.25 8.12 -10.87
N PHE A 60 -3.01 9.43 -10.82
CA PHE A 60 -2.49 10.08 -9.61
C PHE A 60 -3.58 10.35 -8.57
N GLU A 61 -4.80 10.64 -9.00
CA GLU A 61 -5.94 11.01 -8.16
C GLU A 61 -6.71 9.76 -7.72
N GLN A 62 -7.03 8.86 -8.65
CA GLN A 62 -7.79 7.63 -8.43
C GLN A 62 -6.88 6.47 -7.99
N ARG A 63 -6.29 6.60 -6.79
CA ARG A 63 -5.40 5.58 -6.22
C ARG A 63 -5.53 5.46 -4.70
N VAL A 64 -5.06 4.33 -4.15
CA VAL A 64 -4.91 4.18 -2.70
C VAL A 64 -3.80 5.11 -2.17
N PRO A 65 -3.98 5.73 -0.99
CA PRO A 65 -3.12 6.82 -0.51
C PRO A 65 -1.70 6.35 -0.16
N HIS A 66 -1.52 5.08 0.18
CA HIS A 66 -0.23 4.50 0.56
C HIS A 66 0.60 4.00 -0.63
N ASN A 67 0.15 4.21 -1.87
CA ASN A 67 0.87 3.77 -3.06
C ASN A 67 1.43 4.96 -3.85
N LEU A 68 2.73 4.90 -4.16
CA LEU A 68 3.38 5.73 -5.16
C LEU A 68 4.22 4.82 -6.06
N ASN A 69 3.83 4.71 -7.31
CA ASN A 69 4.57 3.97 -8.33
C ASN A 69 5.09 4.97 -9.36
N ILE A 70 6.42 5.08 -9.46
CA ILE A 70 7.11 6.07 -10.27
C ILE A 70 8.24 5.39 -11.05
N SER A 71 8.41 5.83 -12.30
CA SER A 71 9.50 5.43 -13.18
C SER A 71 10.48 6.58 -13.34
N PHE A 72 11.77 6.28 -13.30
CA PHE A 72 12.84 7.21 -13.60
C PHE A 72 13.50 6.77 -14.90
N ALA A 73 13.43 7.59 -15.95
CA ALA A 73 14.12 7.23 -17.20
C ALA A 73 15.64 7.18 -16.96
N PHE A 74 16.32 6.29 -17.69
CA PHE A 74 17.77 6.12 -17.63
C PHE A 74 18.32 5.64 -16.27
N VAL A 75 17.45 5.31 -15.32
CA VAL A 75 17.82 4.73 -14.02
C VAL A 75 17.37 3.26 -13.98
N GLU A 76 18.31 2.37 -13.69
CA GLU A 76 17.99 0.97 -13.43
C GLU A 76 17.43 0.83 -12.01
N GLY A 77 16.21 0.28 -11.88
CA GLY A 77 15.50 0.20 -10.60
C GLY A 77 16.25 -0.58 -9.52
N GLU A 78 17.02 -1.61 -9.90
CA GLU A 78 17.84 -2.38 -8.95
C GLU A 78 18.96 -1.54 -8.34
N SER A 79 19.62 -0.71 -9.15
CA SER A 79 20.68 0.20 -8.69
C SER A 79 20.14 1.24 -7.72
N LEU A 80 18.95 1.78 -8.00
CA LEU A 80 18.26 2.70 -7.09
C LEU A 80 17.93 2.02 -5.76
N LEU A 81 17.39 0.80 -5.78
CA LEU A 81 17.07 0.04 -4.56
C LEU A 81 18.32 -0.20 -3.70
N MET A 82 19.46 -0.52 -4.32
CA MET A 82 20.72 -0.73 -3.61
C MET A 82 21.23 0.55 -2.93
N SER A 83 20.97 1.73 -3.50
CA SER A 83 21.36 3.02 -2.91
C SER A 83 20.52 3.44 -1.69
N LEU A 84 19.36 2.82 -1.49
CA LEU A 84 18.43 3.11 -0.40
C LEU A 84 18.60 2.21 0.83
N LYS A 85 19.47 1.19 0.75
CA LYS A 85 19.88 0.35 1.88
C LYS A 85 20.94 1.03 2.72
#